data_AF-A0A952FAM0-F1
#
_entry.id   AF-A0A952FAM0-F1
#
_cell.length_a   1.000
_cell.length_b   1.000
_cell.length_c   1.000
_cell.angle_alpha   90.00
_cell.angle_beta   90.00
_cell.angle_gamma   90.00
#
_symmetry.space_group_name_H-M   'P 1'
#
loop_
_entity.id
_entity.type
_entity.pdbx_description
1 polymer ?
#
loop_
_entity_poly.entity_id
_entity_poly.type
_entity_poly.pdbx_seq_one_letter_code
_entity_poly.pdbx_strand_id
1 'polypeptide(L)'
;MPRPSQQLHPHRDPVPLRPAATVLLLRDTPQGIEVLMTRRSMTASFAPGAYVFPGGGIDAADALAHSQSTRRATQGDLHLTQAIAAIRESFEELGVLLARHPDGSYATTADIASLDRKAPFAAQCKERGLTLAGDQVFVLAHWIADRDLSRRFDVPFLAARMPDGQSPVA
;
A
#
# COMPACT_ATOMS: atom_id res chain seq x y z
N MET A 1 -37.50 16.35 -0.35
CA MET A 1 -36.63 16.91 0.71
C MET A 1 -36.73 16.03 1.95
N PRO A 2 -35.62 15.68 2.60
CA PRO A 2 -35.65 14.97 3.88
C PRO A 2 -36.43 15.80 4.92
N ARG A 3 -37.29 15.16 5.72
CA ARG A 3 -38.10 15.83 6.74
C ARG A 3 -37.24 16.08 7.99
N PRO A 4 -36.90 17.33 8.35
CA PRO A 4 -36.01 17.59 9.48
C PRO A 4 -36.56 17.06 10.81
N SER A 5 -37.89 16.99 10.94
CA SER A 5 -38.60 16.45 12.11
C SER A 5 -38.57 14.93 12.25
N GLN A 6 -38.05 14.20 11.26
CA GLN A 6 -37.98 12.73 11.27
C GLN A 6 -36.54 12.20 11.40
N GLN A 7 -35.57 13.06 11.71
CA GLN A 7 -34.21 12.61 11.99
C GLN A 7 -34.16 11.95 13.38
N LEU A 8 -33.83 10.65 13.43
CA LEU A 8 -33.62 9.91 14.68
C LEU A 8 -32.37 10.38 15.43
N HIS A 9 -31.40 10.95 14.70
CA HIS A 9 -30.15 11.49 15.23
C HIS A 9 -29.83 12.84 14.56
N PRO A 10 -29.16 13.77 15.26
CA PRO A 10 -28.69 15.01 14.65
C PRO A 10 -27.78 14.71 13.46
N HIS A 11 -27.98 15.41 12.34
CA HIS A 11 -27.04 15.37 11.22
C HIS A 11 -25.63 15.75 11.69
N ARG A 12 -24.64 14.96 11.29
CA ARG A 12 -23.22 15.24 11.52
C ARG A 12 -22.50 15.15 10.18
N ASP A 13 -21.70 16.16 9.88
CA ASP A 13 -20.81 16.09 8.72
C ASP A 13 -19.74 15.03 8.97
N PRO A 14 -19.58 14.04 8.08
CA PRO A 14 -18.57 13.02 8.24
C PRO A 14 -17.17 13.63 8.26
N VAL A 15 -16.27 13.07 9.05
CA VAL A 15 -14.87 13.52 9.05
C VAL A 15 -14.24 13.33 7.66
N PRO A 16 -13.27 14.19 7.27
CA PRO A 16 -12.58 14.08 5.99
C PRO A 16 -11.92 12.72 5.79
N LEU A 17 -11.94 12.25 4.55
CA LEU A 17 -11.25 11.03 4.15
C LEU A 17 -9.74 11.25 4.11
N ARG A 18 -8.99 10.26 4.60
CA ARG A 18 -7.53 10.20 4.47
C ARG A 18 -7.17 9.23 3.35
N PRO A 19 -6.44 9.66 2.30
CA PRO A 19 -6.02 8.76 1.25
C PRO A 19 -5.00 7.76 1.79
N ALA A 20 -5.20 6.49 1.50
CA ALA A 20 -4.31 5.42 1.89
C ALA A 20 -4.26 4.35 0.79
N ALA A 21 -3.24 3.51 0.79
CA ALA A 21 -3.12 2.38 -0.12
C ALA A 21 -2.80 1.11 0.65
N THR A 22 -3.46 0.01 0.28
CA THR A 22 -3.26 -1.30 0.89
C THR A 22 -2.98 -2.32 -0.20
N VAL A 23 -2.05 -3.25 0.03
CA VAL A 23 -1.71 -4.28 -0.96
C VAL A 23 -1.79 -5.69 -0.40
N LEU A 24 -2.48 -6.55 -1.15
CA LEU A 24 -2.48 -8.00 -0.97
C LEU A 24 -1.29 -8.56 -1.75
N LEU A 25 -0.27 -9.01 -1.02
CA LEU A 25 0.87 -9.71 -1.60
C LEU A 25 0.57 -11.21 -1.64
N LEU A 26 0.43 -11.73 -2.85
CA LEU A 26 -0.09 -13.07 -3.13
C LEU A 26 1.02 -13.99 -3.61
N ARG A 27 0.99 -15.25 -3.20
CA ARG A 27 1.82 -16.31 -3.79
C ARG A 27 1.02 -17.58 -4.02
N ASP A 28 1.38 -18.31 -5.06
CA ASP A 28 0.83 -19.64 -5.32
C ASP A 28 1.61 -20.69 -4.50
N THR A 29 0.89 -21.62 -3.88
CA THR A 29 1.45 -22.80 -3.21
C THR A 29 0.72 -24.07 -3.68
N PRO A 30 1.27 -25.27 -3.45
CA PRO A 30 0.56 -26.52 -3.77
C PRO A 30 -0.81 -26.67 -3.07
N GLN A 31 -1.06 -25.91 -1.99
CA GLN A 31 -2.30 -25.93 -1.22
C GLN A 31 -3.27 -24.80 -1.62
N GLY A 32 -2.89 -23.92 -2.55
CA GLY A 32 -3.70 -22.79 -3.01
C GLY A 32 -2.95 -21.46 -2.90
N ILE A 33 -3.70 -20.37 -2.96
CA ILE A 33 -3.14 -19.02 -2.84
C ILE A 33 -2.95 -18.66 -1.37
N GLU A 34 -1.77 -18.16 -1.04
CA GLU A 34 -1.51 -17.51 0.25
C GLU A 34 -1.42 -16.00 0.09
N VAL A 35 -1.85 -15.27 1.13
CA VAL A 35 -1.75 -13.81 1.20
C VAL A 35 -1.01 -13.38 2.46
N LEU A 36 -0.09 -12.43 2.31
CA LEU A 36 0.67 -11.88 3.43
C LEU A 36 -0.20 -10.92 4.26
N MET A 37 -0.29 -11.18 5.56
CA MET A 37 -0.97 -10.33 6.55
C MET A 37 -0.08 -10.11 7.76
N THR A 38 -0.25 -8.97 8.43
CA THR A 38 0.36 -8.65 9.72
C THR A 38 -0.71 -8.53 10.79
N ARG A 39 -0.34 -8.81 12.04
CA ARG A 39 -1.23 -8.56 13.17
C ARG A 39 -0.81 -7.25 13.85
N ARG A 40 -1.73 -6.29 13.91
CA ARG A 40 -1.46 -5.01 14.59
C ARG A 40 -1.21 -5.22 16.08
N SER A 41 -0.34 -4.40 16.65
CA SER A 41 -0.14 -4.34 18.11
C SER A 41 -1.48 -4.15 18.83
N MET A 42 -1.61 -4.75 20.02
CA MET A 42 -2.74 -4.52 20.91
C MET A 42 -2.84 -3.07 21.40
N THR A 43 -1.75 -2.30 21.31
CA THR A 43 -1.69 -0.88 21.68
C THR A 43 -1.92 0.07 20.49
N ALA A 44 -2.24 -0.44 19.30
CA ALA A 44 -2.48 0.40 18.14
C ALA A 44 -3.69 1.31 18.34
N SER A 45 -3.55 2.60 17.97
CA SER A 45 -4.63 3.60 18.08
C SER A 45 -5.84 3.34 17.17
N PHE A 46 -5.72 2.38 16.25
CA PHE A 46 -6.76 1.98 15.33
C PHE A 46 -6.67 0.47 15.08
N ALA A 47 -7.81 -0.22 15.15
CA ALA A 47 -7.97 -1.67 14.96
C ALA A 47 -6.90 -2.54 15.70
N PRO A 48 -6.78 -2.42 17.05
CA PRO A 48 -5.81 -3.20 17.81
C PRO A 48 -6.05 -4.71 17.69
N GLY A 49 -4.98 -5.48 17.51
CA GLY A 49 -5.03 -6.94 17.41
C GLY A 49 -5.59 -7.50 16.10
N ALA A 50 -6.05 -6.64 15.18
CA ALA A 50 -6.58 -7.05 13.89
C ALA A 50 -5.48 -7.55 12.95
N TYR A 51 -5.84 -8.52 12.11
CA TYR A 51 -5.03 -8.90 10.96
C TYR A 51 -5.31 -7.92 9.82
N VAL A 52 -4.24 -7.34 9.28
CA VAL A 52 -4.28 -6.34 8.21
C VAL A 52 -3.30 -6.71 7.11
N PHE A 53 -3.55 -6.19 5.93
CA PHE A 53 -2.57 -6.21 4.84
C PHE A 53 -1.61 -5.02 4.99
N PRO A 54 -0.40 -5.09 4.40
CA PRO A 54 0.52 -3.96 4.34
C PRO A 54 -0.13 -2.74 3.70
N GLY A 55 0.11 -1.58 4.28
CA GLY A 55 -0.41 -0.34 3.73
C GLY A 55 -0.49 0.81 4.72
N GLY A 56 -0.66 1.99 4.17
CA GLY A 56 -0.66 3.22 4.95
C GLY A 56 -1.04 4.43 4.11
N GLY A 57 -0.65 5.61 4.59
CA GLY A 57 -1.04 6.88 3.98
C GLY A 57 -0.41 7.07 2.61
N ILE A 58 -1.12 7.73 1.69
CA ILE A 58 -0.52 8.18 0.43
C ILE A 58 0.15 9.54 0.69
N ASP A 59 1.43 9.63 0.38
CA ASP A 59 2.23 10.84 0.51
C ASP A 59 2.40 11.56 -0.83
N ALA A 60 2.60 12.87 -0.80
CA ALA A 60 2.87 13.66 -2.00
C ALA A 60 4.12 13.16 -2.76
N ALA A 61 5.09 12.58 -2.05
CA ALA A 61 6.28 11.99 -2.63
C ALA A 61 5.97 10.80 -3.55
N ASP A 62 4.88 10.05 -3.31
CA ASP A 62 4.50 8.91 -4.13
C ASP A 62 4.10 9.35 -5.56
N ALA A 63 3.44 10.50 -5.69
CA ALA A 63 3.11 11.10 -6.98
C ALA A 63 4.36 11.65 -7.71
N LEU A 64 5.34 12.16 -6.95
CA LEU A 64 6.59 12.68 -7.51
C LEU A 64 7.54 11.56 -7.99
N ALA A 65 7.33 10.33 -7.54
CA ALA A 65 8.14 9.17 -7.88
C ALA A 65 7.73 8.45 -9.18
N HIS A 66 6.77 8.98 -9.95
CA HIS A 66 6.28 8.33 -11.18
C HIS A 66 7.37 7.99 -12.19
N SER A 67 8.37 8.86 -12.34
CA SER A 67 9.50 8.64 -13.26
C SER A 67 10.45 7.52 -12.82
N GLN A 68 10.33 7.05 -11.58
CA GLN A 68 11.14 5.98 -10.98
C GLN A 68 10.38 4.64 -10.95
N SER A 69 9.19 4.61 -11.54
CA SER A 69 8.34 3.42 -11.58
C SER A 69 7.98 3.05 -13.01
N THR A 70 7.91 1.76 -13.27
CA THR A 70 7.24 1.23 -14.46
C THR A 70 5.73 1.44 -14.35
N ARG A 71 5.07 1.55 -15.51
CA ARG A 71 3.64 1.83 -15.63
C ARG A 71 3.04 1.01 -16.76
N ARG A 72 1.83 0.46 -16.55
CA ARG A 72 1.02 -0.12 -17.63
C ARG A 72 0.40 0.98 -18.48
N ALA A 73 0.20 0.77 -19.77
CA ALA A 73 -0.44 1.74 -20.66
C ALA A 73 -1.84 2.21 -20.17
N THR A 74 -2.57 1.35 -19.46
CA THR A 74 -3.91 1.62 -18.90
C THR A 74 -3.90 2.17 -17.47
N GLN A 75 -2.72 2.34 -16.86
CA GLN A 75 -2.59 2.80 -15.49
C GLN A 75 -2.44 4.32 -15.46
N GLY A 76 -3.51 5.01 -15.07
CA GLY A 76 -3.51 6.46 -14.84
C GLY A 76 -2.69 6.88 -13.63
N ASP A 77 -2.44 8.19 -13.52
CA ASP A 77 -1.58 8.78 -12.48
C ASP A 77 -2.01 8.44 -11.07
N LEU A 78 -3.32 8.48 -10.81
CA LEU A 78 -3.88 8.10 -9.51
C LEU A 78 -3.50 6.65 -9.14
N HIS A 79 -3.72 5.70 -10.06
CA HIS A 79 -3.41 4.29 -9.82
C HIS A 79 -1.90 4.02 -9.73
N LEU A 80 -1.06 4.82 -10.40
CA LEU A 80 0.40 4.71 -10.22
C LEU A 80 0.82 5.25 -8.85
N THR A 81 0.30 6.40 -8.42
CA THR A 81 0.57 6.94 -7.07
C THR A 81 0.16 5.95 -5.98
N GLN A 82 -1.03 5.34 -6.10
CA GLN A 82 -1.52 4.33 -5.15
C GLN A 82 -0.63 3.07 -5.15
N ALA A 83 -0.16 2.64 -6.33
CA ALA A 83 0.79 1.53 -6.44
C ALA A 83 2.12 1.85 -5.76
N ILE A 84 2.69 3.03 -5.99
CA ILE A 84 3.96 3.45 -5.37
C ILE A 84 3.82 3.53 -3.84
N ALA A 85 2.72 4.12 -3.35
CA ALA A 85 2.43 4.18 -1.92
C ALA A 85 2.39 2.78 -1.30
N ALA A 86 1.70 1.82 -1.93
CA ALA A 86 1.66 0.45 -1.46
C ALA A 86 3.03 -0.25 -1.47
N ILE A 87 3.88 0.02 -2.47
CA ILE A 87 5.24 -0.52 -2.53
C ILE A 87 6.09 0.06 -1.39
N ARG A 88 6.01 1.38 -1.16
CA ARG A 88 6.71 2.07 -0.05
C ARG A 88 6.29 1.49 1.29
N GLU A 89 5.00 1.41 1.56
CA GLU A 89 4.46 0.90 2.83
C GLU A 89 4.83 -0.59 3.05
N SER A 90 4.81 -1.41 1.99
CA SER A 90 5.28 -2.81 2.08
C SER A 90 6.74 -2.93 2.49
N PHE A 91 7.59 -2.01 1.99
CA PHE A 91 9.00 -1.97 2.36
C PHE A 91 9.20 -1.44 3.79
N GLU A 92 8.53 -0.36 4.17
CA GLU A 92 8.66 0.27 5.48
C GLU A 92 8.15 -0.66 6.60
N GLU A 93 7.01 -1.32 6.40
CA GLU A 93 6.42 -2.20 7.40
C GLU A 93 7.11 -3.57 7.43
N LEU A 94 7.35 -4.19 6.27
CA LEU A 94 7.73 -5.59 6.19
C LEU A 94 9.04 -5.89 5.47
N GLY A 95 9.72 -4.88 4.93
CA GLY A 95 10.93 -5.10 4.14
C GLY A 95 10.65 -5.91 2.87
N VAL A 96 9.42 -5.85 2.34
CA VAL A 96 9.09 -6.44 1.04
C VAL A 96 9.12 -5.35 -0.01
N LEU A 97 9.91 -5.54 -1.07
CA LEU A 97 10.16 -4.51 -2.06
C LEU A 97 9.85 -5.01 -3.48
N LEU A 98 8.82 -4.42 -4.08
CA LEU A 98 8.50 -4.59 -5.50
C LEU A 98 9.30 -3.59 -6.33
N ALA A 99 10.59 -3.86 -6.47
CA ALA A 99 11.48 -3.11 -7.35
C ALA A 99 12.38 -4.07 -8.11
N ARG A 100 12.79 -3.68 -9.31
CA ARG A 100 13.63 -4.50 -10.19
C ARG A 100 14.95 -3.80 -10.51
N HIS A 101 15.98 -4.62 -10.65
CA HIS A 101 17.24 -4.24 -11.28
C HIS A 101 17.05 -3.99 -12.78
N PRO A 102 18.01 -3.34 -13.47
CA PRO A 102 17.93 -3.12 -14.91
C PRO A 102 17.83 -4.39 -15.76
N ASP A 103 18.30 -5.53 -15.24
CA ASP A 103 18.17 -6.84 -15.88
C ASP A 103 16.77 -7.48 -15.72
N GLY A 104 15.86 -6.81 -15.00
CA GLY A 104 14.49 -7.25 -14.76
C GLY A 104 14.32 -8.16 -13.55
N SER A 105 15.40 -8.58 -12.88
CA SER A 105 15.32 -9.35 -11.63
C SER A 105 14.80 -8.49 -10.49
N TYR A 106 14.06 -9.08 -9.54
CA TYR A 106 13.61 -8.38 -8.35
C TYR A 106 14.78 -8.08 -7.40
N ALA A 107 14.64 -7.00 -6.63
CA ALA A 107 15.57 -6.67 -5.54
C ALA A 107 15.72 -7.87 -4.58
N THR A 108 16.97 -8.15 -4.22
CA THR A 108 17.35 -9.24 -3.33
C THR A 108 17.24 -8.82 -1.87
N THR A 109 17.32 -9.78 -0.95
CA THR A 109 17.41 -9.50 0.49
C THR A 109 18.59 -8.60 0.85
N ALA A 110 19.72 -8.71 0.14
CA ALA A 110 20.89 -7.86 0.36
C ALA A 110 20.62 -6.41 -0.08
N ASP A 111 19.94 -6.21 -1.21
CA ASP A 111 19.55 -4.88 -1.67
C ASP A 111 18.63 -4.21 -0.65
N ILE A 112 17.62 -4.94 -0.18
CA ILE A 112 16.64 -4.46 0.81
C ILE A 112 17.33 -4.11 2.13
N ALA A 113 18.24 -4.96 2.61
CA ALA A 113 18.99 -4.71 3.84
C ALA A 113 19.89 -3.46 3.76
N SER A 114 20.26 -3.04 2.55
CA SER A 114 21.05 -1.82 2.32
C SER A 114 20.23 -0.52 2.34
N LEU A 115 18.89 -0.62 2.32
CA LEU A 115 17.98 0.52 2.33
C LEU A 115 17.62 0.90 3.77
N ASP A 116 17.55 2.20 4.05
CA ASP A 116 17.03 2.70 5.32
C ASP A 116 15.52 2.98 5.17
N ARG A 117 14.72 2.30 5.99
CA ARG A 117 13.25 2.43 6.06
C ARG A 117 12.77 3.83 6.46
N LYS A 118 13.64 4.70 6.97
CA LYS A 118 13.29 6.07 7.39
C LYS A 118 13.81 7.16 6.45
N ALA A 119 14.70 6.82 5.53
CA ALA A 119 15.22 7.78 4.57
C ALA A 119 14.31 7.85 3.32
N PRO A 120 14.45 8.88 2.46
CA PRO A 120 13.56 9.07 1.32
C PRO A 120 13.52 7.85 0.38
N PHE A 121 12.40 7.13 0.39
CA PHE A 121 12.25 5.81 -0.21
C PHE A 121 12.64 5.76 -1.70
N ALA A 122 12.00 6.60 -2.52
CA ALA A 122 12.18 6.58 -3.97
C ALA A 122 13.62 6.98 -4.36
N ALA A 123 14.19 7.99 -3.71
CA ALA A 123 15.56 8.44 -3.96
C ALA A 123 16.59 7.33 -3.71
N GLN A 124 16.47 6.60 -2.59
CA GLN A 124 17.39 5.51 -2.28
C GLN A 124 17.28 4.34 -3.26
N CYS A 125 16.06 4.03 -3.74
CA CYS A 125 15.85 3.02 -4.79
C CYS A 125 16.56 3.44 -6.08
N LYS A 126 16.36 4.70 -6.50
CA LYS A 126 17.01 5.25 -7.69
C LYS A 126 18.53 5.24 -7.60
N GLU A 127 19.11 5.62 -6.46
CA GLU A 127 20.56 5.60 -6.22
C GLU A 127 21.17 4.20 -6.36
N ARG A 128 20.39 3.16 -6.07
CA ARG A 128 20.78 1.74 -6.21
C ARG A 128 20.42 1.14 -7.57
N GLY A 129 19.93 1.95 -8.52
CA GLY A 129 19.52 1.49 -9.84
C GLY A 129 18.23 0.65 -9.84
N LEU A 130 17.45 0.69 -8.76
CA LEU A 130 16.20 -0.03 -8.63
C LEU A 130 15.04 0.78 -9.22
N THR A 131 14.24 0.13 -10.06
CA THR A 131 13.01 0.70 -10.64
C THR A 131 11.79 0.07 -9.97
N LEU A 132 10.86 0.89 -9.46
CA LEU A 132 9.66 0.41 -8.77
C LEU A 132 8.71 -0.29 -9.75
N ALA A 133 8.27 -1.50 -9.43
CA ALA A 133 7.41 -2.33 -10.28
C ALA A 133 5.92 -1.95 -10.17
N GLY A 134 5.59 -0.68 -10.40
CA GLY A 134 4.22 -0.14 -10.31
C GLY A 134 3.25 -0.77 -11.31
N ASP A 135 3.79 -1.25 -12.43
CA ASP A 135 3.08 -2.01 -13.45
C ASP A 135 2.67 -3.43 -13.00
N GLN A 136 3.14 -3.90 -11.84
CA GLN A 136 2.79 -5.20 -11.25
C GLN A 136 1.78 -5.09 -10.10
N VAL A 137 1.30 -3.88 -9.80
CA VAL A 137 0.32 -3.62 -8.74
C VAL A 137 -1.03 -3.23 -9.35
N PHE A 138 -2.08 -4.01 -9.07
CA PHE A 138 -3.39 -3.90 -9.69
C PHE A 138 -4.47 -3.52 -8.68
N VAL A 139 -5.48 -2.76 -9.10
CA VAL A 139 -6.65 -2.47 -8.25
C VAL A 139 -7.54 -3.71 -8.19
N LEU A 140 -7.81 -4.20 -6.99
CA LEU A 140 -8.75 -5.30 -6.73
C LEU A 140 -10.12 -4.74 -6.30
N ALA A 141 -10.12 -3.79 -5.38
CA ALA A 141 -11.33 -3.17 -4.85
C ALA A 141 -11.03 -1.77 -4.30
N HIS A 142 -12.07 -1.01 -4.00
CA HIS A 142 -11.95 0.34 -3.44
C HIS A 142 -12.99 0.53 -2.34
N TRP A 143 -12.51 0.80 -1.12
CA TRP A 143 -13.36 0.91 0.06
C TRP A 143 -13.20 2.28 0.70
N ILE A 144 -14.34 2.89 1.00
CA ILE A 144 -14.41 4.15 1.75
C ILE A 144 -14.98 3.84 3.12
N ALA A 145 -14.26 4.23 4.17
CA ALA A 145 -14.67 4.03 5.54
C ALA A 145 -16.04 4.68 5.83
N ASP A 146 -16.84 4.00 6.65
CA ASP A 146 -18.18 4.45 7.04
C ASP A 146 -18.18 5.87 7.60
N ARG A 147 -19.29 6.60 7.39
CA ARG A 147 -19.46 8.00 7.78
C ARG A 147 -19.45 8.20 9.29
N ASP A 148 -19.80 7.18 10.06
CA ASP A 148 -19.90 7.25 11.53
C ASP A 148 -18.56 7.03 12.24
N LEU A 149 -17.49 6.69 11.50
CA LEU A 149 -16.17 6.49 12.07
C LEU A 149 -15.45 7.81 12.33
N SER A 150 -14.80 7.92 13.49
CA SER A 150 -14.02 9.11 13.90
C SER A 150 -12.73 9.31 13.11
N ARG A 151 -12.25 8.26 12.42
CA ARG A 151 -11.16 8.30 11.46
C ARG A 151 -11.56 7.51 10.24
N ARG A 152 -11.50 8.15 9.07
CA ARG A 152 -11.98 7.58 7.81
C ARG A 152 -10.87 7.57 6.78
N PHE A 153 -10.77 6.46 6.08
CA PHE A 153 -9.80 6.26 5.02
C PHE A 153 -10.50 5.99 3.70
N ASP A 154 -9.87 6.44 2.63
CA ASP A 154 -10.23 6.16 1.24
C ASP A 154 -9.16 5.24 0.66
N VAL A 155 -9.48 3.95 0.53
CA VAL A 155 -8.48 2.88 0.41
C VAL A 155 -8.75 2.00 -0.82
N PRO A 156 -8.01 2.17 -1.93
CA PRO A 156 -7.79 1.09 -2.88
C PRO A 156 -7.13 -0.11 -2.19
N PHE A 157 -7.76 -1.26 -2.32
CA PHE A 157 -7.17 -2.56 -2.06
C PHE A 157 -6.53 -3.01 -3.37
N LEU A 158 -5.22 -3.13 -3.34
CA LEU A 158 -4.38 -3.47 -4.45
C LEU A 158 -3.96 -4.93 -4.34
N ALA A 159 -3.60 -5.57 -5.44
CA ALA A 159 -3.06 -6.91 -5.49
C ALA A 159 -1.76 -6.92 -6.28
N ALA A 160 -0.77 -7.67 -5.78
CA ALA A 160 0.48 -7.90 -6.47
C ALA A 160 1.02 -9.28 -6.11
N ARG A 161 1.85 -9.84 -6.98
CA ARG A 161 2.58 -11.08 -6.68
C ARG A 161 3.71 -10.78 -5.71
N MET A 162 3.85 -11.60 -4.68
CA MET A 162 5.00 -11.57 -3.78
C MET A 162 6.29 -11.79 -4.60
N PRO A 163 7.31 -10.91 -4.50
CA PRO A 163 8.59 -11.16 -5.15
C PRO A 163 9.24 -12.44 -4.62
N ASP A 164 9.72 -13.29 -5.52
CA ASP A 164 10.39 -14.53 -5.15
C ASP A 164 11.69 -14.23 -4.38
N GLY A 165 12.02 -15.08 -3.40
CA GLY A 165 13.25 -14.98 -2.62
C GLY A 165 13.25 -13.91 -1.52
N GLN A 166 12.16 -13.15 -1.35
CA GLN A 166 11.99 -12.21 -0.24
C GLN A 166 11.20 -12.84 0.91
N SER A 167 11.66 -12.58 2.14
CA SER A 167 10.96 -12.97 3.37
C SER A 167 10.56 -11.72 4.13
N PRO A 168 9.28 -11.55 4.50
CA PRO A 168 8.85 -10.38 5.26
C PRO A 168 9.47 -10.38 6.66
N VAL A 169 9.89 -9.20 7.13
CA VAL A 169 10.43 -8.98 8.47
C VAL A 169 9.66 -7.83 9.13
N ALA A 170 8.95 -8.15 10.21
CA ALA A 170 8.14 -7.23 11.01
C ALA A 170 8.88 -6.75 12.27
#